data_AF-A0A9X5YZ15-F1
#
_entry.id   AF-A0A9X5YZ15-F1
#
_cell.length_a   1.000
_cell.length_b   1.000
_cell.length_c   1.000
_cell.angle_alpha   90.00
_cell.angle_beta   90.00
_cell.angle_gamma   90.00
#
_symmetry.space_group_name_H-M   'P 1'
#
loop_
_entity.id
_entity.type
_entity.pdbx_description
1 polymer ?
#
loop_
_entity_poly.entity_id
_entity_poly.type
_entity_poly.pdbx_seq_one_letter_code
_entity_poly.pdbx_strand_id
1 'polypeptide(L)'
;MSSTHGKTSAADLGSLTLDDLALRSEKAHADHMATYTATEVLHLVFMSTPEHDQEVVDVIDAAYRLIRQYRKKTYREWRGAYRIWVTEAGFEIPPEMTEATDSESESEV
;
A
#
# COMPACT_ATOMS: atom_id res chain seq x y z
N MET A 1 -15.98 -27.77 -21.33
CA MET A 1 -14.65 -27.32 -21.73
C MET A 1 -13.91 -26.91 -20.47
N SER A 2 -13.02 -27.76 -19.95
CA SER A 2 -12.26 -27.47 -18.73
C SER A 2 -10.98 -26.72 -19.11
N SER A 3 -10.88 -25.45 -18.73
CA SER A 3 -9.61 -24.73 -18.78
C SER A 3 -8.69 -25.29 -17.71
N THR A 4 -7.75 -26.14 -18.12
CA THR A 4 -6.57 -26.47 -17.31
C THR A 4 -5.70 -25.22 -17.22
N HIS A 5 -5.96 -24.35 -16.25
CA HIS A 5 -4.95 -23.38 -15.83
C HIS A 5 -3.77 -24.20 -15.32
N GLY A 6 -2.74 -24.33 -16.16
CA GLY A 6 -1.47 -24.94 -15.81
C GLY A 6 -0.97 -24.27 -14.55
N LYS A 7 -1.03 -25.01 -13.44
CA LYS A 7 -0.46 -24.61 -12.15
C LYS A 7 1.05 -24.67 -12.33
N THR A 8 1.62 -23.64 -12.95
CA THR A 8 3.06 -23.43 -12.98
C THR A 8 3.48 -23.34 -11.52
N SER A 9 4.27 -24.31 -11.07
CA SER A 9 4.75 -24.31 -9.70
C SER A 9 5.60 -23.06 -9.52
N ALA A 10 5.55 -22.40 -8.36
CA ALA A 10 6.46 -21.28 -8.09
C ALA A 10 7.94 -21.69 -8.25
N ALA A 11 8.24 -23.00 -8.13
CA ALA A 11 9.55 -23.57 -8.40
C ALA A 11 9.99 -23.49 -9.87
N ASP A 12 9.05 -23.44 -10.83
CA ASP A 12 9.34 -23.38 -12.27
C ASP A 12 9.64 -21.95 -12.75
N LEU A 13 9.42 -20.95 -11.89
CA LEU A 13 9.65 -19.53 -12.20
C LEU A 13 11.07 -19.05 -11.89
N GLY A 14 11.95 -19.94 -11.42
CA GLY A 14 13.31 -19.60 -11.00
C GLY A 14 13.35 -18.89 -9.63
N SER A 15 14.54 -18.76 -9.06
CA SER A 15 14.74 -17.97 -7.84
C SER A 15 14.64 -16.49 -8.18
N LEU A 16 13.99 -15.70 -7.31
CA LEU A 16 13.90 -14.26 -7.50
C LEU A 16 15.28 -13.65 -7.35
N THR A 17 15.67 -12.80 -8.30
CA THR A 17 16.91 -12.03 -8.19
C THR A 17 16.73 -10.90 -7.16
N LEU A 18 17.84 -10.34 -6.68
CA LEU A 18 17.79 -9.15 -5.82
C LEU A 18 17.11 -7.97 -6.53
N ASP A 19 17.29 -7.84 -7.85
CA ASP A 19 16.64 -6.81 -8.65
C ASP A 19 15.12 -7.00 -8.72
N ASP A 20 14.64 -8.26 -8.81
CA ASP A 20 13.20 -8.56 -8.76
C ASP A 20 12.58 -8.18 -7.41
N LEU A 21 13.33 -8.40 -6.31
CA LEU A 21 12.88 -8.03 -4.96
C LEU A 21 12.89 -6.50 -4.76
N ALA A 22 13.90 -5.81 -5.28
CA ALA A 22 13.95 -4.35 -5.27
C ALA A 22 12.75 -3.74 -6.03
N LEU A 23 12.49 -4.22 -7.25
CA LEU A 23 11.38 -3.76 -8.08
C LEU A 23 10.02 -3.95 -7.38
N ARG A 24 9.82 -5.08 -6.69
CA ARG A 24 8.59 -5.33 -5.91
C ARG A 24 8.45 -4.37 -4.74
N SER A 25 9.55 -4.09 -4.04
CA SER A 25 9.55 -3.11 -2.94
C SER A 25 9.22 -1.71 -3.43
N GLU A 26 9.84 -1.28 -4.53
CA GLU A 26 9.58 0.02 -5.17
C GLU A 26 8.13 0.15 -5.64
N LYS A 27 7.59 -0.90 -6.27
CA LYS A 27 6.19 -0.91 -6.70
C LYS A 27 5.23 -0.78 -5.51
N ALA A 28 5.46 -1.55 -4.45
CA ALA A 28 4.62 -1.49 -3.25
C ALA A 28 4.71 -0.12 -2.57
N HIS A 29 5.90 0.51 -2.57
CA HIS A 29 6.08 1.89 -2.11
C HIS A 29 5.29 2.88 -2.97
N ALA A 30 5.36 2.76 -4.30
CA ALA A 30 4.60 3.62 -5.21
C ALA A 30 3.08 3.52 -4.98
N ASP A 31 2.56 2.31 -4.78
CA ASP A 31 1.16 2.07 -4.46
C ASP A 31 0.76 2.70 -3.12
N HIS A 32 1.64 2.63 -2.11
CA HIS A 32 1.44 3.32 -0.83
C HIS A 32 1.39 4.85 -1.00
N MET A 33 2.33 5.42 -1.76
CA MET A 33 2.42 6.86 -2.01
C MET A 33 1.23 7.39 -2.82
N ALA A 34 0.67 6.59 -3.73
CA ALA A 34 -0.54 6.94 -4.47
C ALA A 34 -1.73 7.24 -3.54
N THR A 35 -1.78 6.64 -2.34
CA THR A 35 -2.85 6.92 -1.37
C THR A 35 -2.80 8.32 -0.77
N TYR A 36 -1.63 8.97 -0.71
CA TYR A 36 -1.51 10.37 -0.30
C TYR A 36 -2.00 11.30 -1.41
N THR A 37 -1.66 10.99 -2.65
CA THR A 37 -2.16 11.73 -3.82
C THR A 37 -3.68 11.64 -3.91
N ALA A 38 -4.24 10.45 -3.69
CA ALA A 38 -5.70 10.25 -3.70
C ALA A 38 -6.40 11.06 -2.61
N THR A 39 -5.85 11.12 -1.39
CA THR A 39 -6.43 11.97 -0.33
C THR A 39 -6.33 13.46 -0.66
N GLU A 40 -5.22 13.92 -1.25
CA GLU A 40 -5.08 15.32 -1.65
C GLU A 40 -6.14 15.71 -2.69
N VAL A 41 -6.36 14.86 -3.70
CA VAL A 41 -7.40 15.10 -4.71
C VAL A 41 -8.79 15.17 -4.07
N LEU A 42 -9.12 14.26 -3.14
CA LEU A 42 -10.40 14.32 -2.43
C LEU A 42 -10.55 15.57 -1.57
N HIS A 43 -9.46 16.04 -0.94
CA HIS A 43 -9.45 17.30 -0.20
C HIS A 43 -9.79 18.48 -1.12
N LEU A 44 -9.15 18.57 -2.28
CA LEU A 44 -9.42 19.63 -3.27
C LEU A 44 -10.87 19.58 -3.78
N VAL A 45 -11.40 18.39 -4.03
CA VAL A 45 -12.82 18.22 -4.42
C VAL A 45 -13.72 18.73 -3.31
N PHE A 46 -13.50 18.31 -2.06
CA PHE A 46 -14.28 18.76 -0.90
C PHE A 46 -14.29 20.28 -0.76
N MET A 47 -13.13 20.93 -0.89
CA MET A 47 -13.00 22.39 -0.82
C MET A 47 -13.71 23.13 -1.97
N SER A 48 -13.96 22.44 -3.09
CA SER A 48 -14.68 22.98 -4.25
C SER A 48 -16.19 22.68 -4.24
N THR A 49 -16.66 21.85 -3.32
CA THR A 49 -18.07 21.45 -3.23
C THR A 49 -18.94 22.63 -2.77
N PRO A 50 -20.06 22.92 -3.46
CA PRO A 50 -21.00 23.95 -3.03
C PRO A 50 -21.53 23.69 -1.61
N GLU A 51 -21.83 24.77 -0.88
CA GLU A 51 -22.51 24.66 0.41
C GLU A 51 -23.84 23.90 0.25
N HIS A 52 -24.07 22.91 1.12
CA HIS A 52 -25.27 22.06 1.21
C HIS A 52 -25.39 20.84 0.27
N ASP A 53 -24.34 20.46 -0.47
CA ASP A 53 -24.33 19.17 -1.18
C ASP A 53 -23.87 18.02 -0.26
N GLN A 54 -24.77 17.57 0.61
CA GLN A 54 -24.47 16.51 1.60
C GLN A 54 -24.15 15.16 0.94
N GLU A 55 -24.75 14.86 -0.21
CA GLU A 55 -24.50 13.61 -0.93
C GLU A 55 -23.04 13.52 -1.39
N VAL A 56 -22.50 14.62 -1.92
CA VAL A 56 -21.08 14.70 -2.29
C VAL A 56 -20.17 14.55 -1.08
N VAL A 57 -20.51 15.20 0.05
CA VAL A 57 -19.74 15.10 1.30
C VAL A 57 -19.69 13.65 1.81
N ASP A 58 -20.83 12.95 1.83
CA ASP A 58 -20.93 11.57 2.29
C ASP A 58 -20.11 10.61 1.41
N VAL A 59 -20.12 10.82 0.09
CA VAL A 59 -19.30 10.05 -0.86
C VAL A 59 -17.81 10.28 -0.62
N ILE A 60 -17.40 11.53 -0.38
CA ILE A 60 -16.01 11.88 -0.10
C ILE A 60 -15.54 11.22 1.22
N ASP A 61 -16.33 11.28 2.30
CA ASP A 61 -16.01 10.63 3.58
C ASP A 61 -15.88 9.10 3.41
N ALA A 62 -16.81 8.47 2.68
CA ALA A 62 -16.73 7.05 2.37
C ALA A 62 -15.44 6.69 1.60
N ALA A 63 -15.06 7.50 0.61
CA ALA A 63 -13.83 7.32 -0.16
C ALA A 63 -12.58 7.49 0.72
N TYR A 64 -12.54 8.48 1.62
CA TYR A 64 -11.46 8.67 2.58
C TYR A 64 -11.25 7.46 3.48
N ARG A 65 -12.35 6.88 4.01
CA ARG A 65 -12.28 5.68 4.86
C ARG A 65 -11.71 4.49 4.10
N LEU A 66 -12.12 4.30 2.85
CA LEU A 66 -11.58 3.25 2.00
C LEU A 66 -10.08 3.44 1.74
N ILE A 67 -9.66 4.66 1.39
CA ILE A 67 -8.25 4.97 1.14
C ILE A 67 -7.42 4.77 2.41
N ARG A 68 -7.93 5.14 3.60
CA ARG A 68 -7.22 4.91 4.86
C ARG A 68 -6.99 3.41 5.13
N GLN A 69 -7.99 2.57 4.88
CA GLN A 69 -7.84 1.12 5.01
C GLN A 69 -6.82 0.59 3.98
N TYR A 70 -6.90 1.06 2.74
CA TYR A 70 -5.98 0.67 1.68
C TYR A 70 -4.54 1.14 1.95
N ARG A 71 -4.34 2.32 2.55
CA ARG A 71 -3.04 2.84 2.98
C ARG A 71 -2.38 1.93 4.01
N LYS A 72 -3.15 1.46 5.01
CA LYS A 72 -2.64 0.48 6.00
C LYS A 72 -2.19 -0.81 5.32
N LYS A 73 -2.97 -1.32 4.37
CA LYS A 73 -2.62 -2.51 3.60
C LYS A 73 -1.32 -2.32 2.81
N THR A 74 -1.26 -1.28 1.98
CA THR A 74 -0.11 -0.99 1.13
C THR A 74 1.16 -0.69 1.93
N TYR A 75 1.04 -0.05 3.09
CA TYR A 75 2.16 0.12 4.03
C TYR A 75 2.74 -1.23 4.47
N ARG A 76 1.89 -2.17 4.91
CA ARG A 76 2.34 -3.51 5.33
C ARG A 76 2.99 -4.28 4.17
N GLU A 77 2.40 -4.21 2.97
CA GLU A 77 2.94 -4.85 1.77
C GLU A 77 4.31 -4.27 1.39
N TRP A 78 4.45 -2.94 1.41
CA TRP A 78 5.72 -2.26 1.16
C TRP A 78 6.78 -2.64 2.19
N ARG A 79 6.47 -2.52 3.49
CA ARG A 79 7.42 -2.87 4.56
C ARG A 79 7.81 -4.34 4.50
N GLY A 80 6.87 -5.23 4.19
CA GLY A 80 7.14 -6.65 3.98
C GLY A 80 8.10 -6.89 2.82
N ALA A 81 7.83 -6.30 1.65
CA ALA A 81 8.69 -6.43 0.47
C ALA A 81 10.09 -5.84 0.71
N TYR A 82 10.18 -4.69 1.37
CA TYR A 82 11.45 -4.08 1.76
C TYR A 82 12.27 -4.98 2.68
N ARG A 83 11.67 -5.54 3.74
CA ARG A 83 12.38 -6.42 4.67
C ARG A 83 12.92 -7.67 3.98
N ILE A 84 12.16 -8.27 3.06
CA ILE A 84 12.63 -9.42 2.27
C ILE A 84 13.85 -9.01 1.45
N TRP A 85 13.75 -7.91 0.70
CA TRP A 85 14.87 -7.41 -0.10
C TRP A 85 16.12 -7.12 0.74
N VAL A 86 15.99 -6.39 1.86
CA VAL A 86 17.11 -6.07 2.77
C VAL A 86 17.78 -7.33 3.32
N THR A 87 16.98 -8.33 3.72
CA THR A 87 17.48 -9.59 4.26
C THR A 87 18.28 -10.37 3.22
N GLU A 88 17.74 -10.52 2.02
CA GLU A 88 18.41 -11.24 0.92
C GLU A 88 19.65 -10.49 0.41
N ALA A 89 19.64 -9.16 0.48
CA ALA A 89 20.79 -8.32 0.15
C ALA A 89 21.88 -8.34 1.24
N GLY A 90 21.65 -9.01 2.38
CA GLY A 90 22.63 -9.16 3.46
C GLY A 90 22.78 -7.92 4.37
N PHE A 91 21.81 -7.00 4.32
CA PHE A 91 21.78 -5.84 5.19
C PHE A 91 21.02 -6.13 6.49
N GLU A 92 21.44 -5.50 7.58
CA GLU A 92 20.74 -5.56 8.86
C GLU A 92 19.54 -4.60 8.84
N ILE A 93 18.37 -5.07 9.31
CA ILE A 93 17.19 -4.22 9.48
C ILE A 93 17.28 -3.59 10.88
N PRO A 94 17.37 -2.26 11.00
CA PRO A 94 17.36 -1.61 12.30
C PRO A 94 16.12 -1.96 13.14
N PRO A 95 16.25 -2.10 14.46
CA PRO A 95 15.17 -2.57 15.33
C PRO A 95 13.92 -1.67 15.26
N GLU A 96 14.08 -0.36 15.12
CA GLU A 96 12.98 0.61 14.91
C GLU A 96 12.17 0.34 13.64
N MET A 97 12.73 -0.40 12.68
CA MET A 97 12.10 -0.78 11.43
C MET A 97 11.44 -2.17 11.49
N THR A 98 11.60 -2.91 12.58
CA THR A 98 11.05 -4.26 12.80
C THR A 98 9.68 -4.25 13.49
N GLU A 99 9.39 -3.25 14.33
CA GLU A 99 8.05 -3.06 14.87
C GLU A 99 7.11 -2.67 13.74
N ALA A 100 6.13 -3.54 13.45
CA ALA A 100 4.96 -3.13 12.71
C ALA A 100 4.17 -2.22 13.65
N THR A 101 4.55 -0.95 13.72
CA THR A 101 3.77 0.05 14.43
C THR A 101 2.43 0.18 13.72
N ASP A 102 1.45 -0.62 14.19
CA ASP A 102 0.03 -0.32 14.06
C ASP A 102 -0.33 0.97 14.85
N SER A 103 0.66 1.73 15.38
CA SER A 103 0.47 2.95 16.19
C SER A 103 0.34 4.25 15.39
N GLU A 104 -0.15 4.20 14.15
CA GLU A 104 -0.78 5.38 13.50
C GLU A 104 -2.31 5.30 13.56
N SER A 105 -2.84 4.63 14.58
CA SER A 105 -4.23 4.78 14.99
C SER A 105 -4.28 5.16 16.45
N GLU A 106 -4.17 6.46 16.74
CA GLU A 106 -4.89 7.18 17.81
C GLU A 106 -4.26 8.57 18.05
N SER A 107 -4.23 9.44 17.04
CA SER A 107 -4.34 10.89 17.25
C SER A 107 -4.36 11.62 15.90
N GLU A 108 -5.55 12.00 15.46
CA GLU A 108 -5.81 13.39 15.06
C GLU A 108 -7.32 13.57 14.95
N VAL A 109 -7.72 14.77 15.36
CA VAL A 109 -9.02 15.25 15.85
C VAL A 109 -10.17 15.04 14.87
#